data_AF-A0A5A7UA21-F1
#
_entry.id   AF-A0A5A7UA21-F1
#
_cell.length_a   1.000
_cell.length_b   1.000
_cell.length_c   1.000
_cell.angle_alpha   90.00
_cell.angle_beta   90.00
_cell.angle_gamma   90.00
#
_symmetry.space_group_name_H-M   'P 1'
#
loop_
_entity.id
_entity.type
_entity.pdbx_description
1 polymer ?
#
loop_
_entity_poly.entity_id
_entity_poly.type
_entity_poly.pdbx_seq_one_letter_code
_entity_poly.pdbx_strand_id
1 'polypeptide(L)'
;MGVSQLCGVVPNQMLELQSQPTPEGSQPLSEDEICDQVLGRQPGYSKGLGWGPKPEARKMTSARSSSTSCSQSTEREIQLQAKLDEALERIEELIRNH
;
A
#
# COMPACT_ATOMS: atom_id res chain seq x y z
N MET A 1 17.40 -11.79 24.17
CA MET A 1 16.99 -10.42 24.53
C MET A 1 16.75 -9.68 23.23
N GLY A 2 15.51 -9.24 23.00
CA GLY A 2 15.11 -8.63 21.74
C GLY A 2 15.54 -7.17 21.65
N VAL A 3 15.76 -6.70 20.42
CA VAL A 3 15.82 -5.28 20.10
C VAL A 3 14.89 -5.02 18.93
N SER A 4 13.59 -4.99 19.24
CA SER A 4 12.61 -4.28 18.43
C SER A 4 12.87 -2.79 18.60
N GLN A 5 13.78 -2.20 17.81
CA GLN A 5 13.91 -0.74 17.79
C GLN A 5 14.54 -0.24 16.47
N LEU A 6 13.75 -0.24 15.39
CA LEU A 6 14.05 0.54 14.18
C LEU A 6 12.86 1.39 13.70
N CYS A 7 11.80 1.52 14.52
CA CYS A 7 10.65 2.39 14.23
C CYS A 7 10.80 3.81 14.83
N GLY A 8 11.86 4.08 15.62
CA GLY A 8 12.06 5.35 16.33
C GLY A 8 13.23 6.21 15.87
N VAL A 9 14.09 5.71 14.97
CA VAL A 9 15.29 6.44 14.49
C VAL A 9 15.01 7.36 13.30
N VAL A 10 14.06 6.99 12.44
CA VAL A 10 13.62 7.80 11.29
C VAL A 10 13.03 9.17 11.69
N PRO A 11 12.08 9.27 12.64
CA PRO A 11 11.44 10.55 12.94
C PRO A 11 12.40 11.56 13.59
N ASN A 12 13.37 11.10 14.38
CA ASN A 12 14.34 12.00 15.02
C ASN A 12 15.29 12.63 13.99
N GLN A 13 15.77 11.86 13.02
CA GLN A 13 16.68 12.37 11.99
C GLN A 13 15.98 13.31 10.99
N MET A 14 14.71 13.04 10.66
CA MET A 14 13.90 13.97 9.85
C MET A 14 13.67 15.31 10.56
N LEU A 15 13.42 15.27 11.87
CA LEU A 15 13.21 16.48 12.68
C LEU A 15 14.49 17.33 12.81
N GLU A 16 15.66 16.69 12.95
CA GLU A 16 16.96 17.38 12.98
C GLU A 16 17.24 18.12 11.67
N LEU A 17 16.96 17.51 10.51
CA LEU A 17 17.15 18.13 9.21
C LEU A 17 16.20 19.29 8.95
N GLN A 18 14.95 19.23 9.43
CA GLN A 18 14.01 20.36 9.36
C GLN A 18 14.37 21.52 10.30
N SER A 19 15.04 21.22 11.42
CA SER A 19 15.41 22.23 12.41
C SER A 19 16.70 22.98 12.05
N GLN A 20 17.41 22.55 11.00
CA GLN A 20 18.67 23.17 10.58
C GLN A 20 18.38 24.47 9.83
N PRO A 21 18.96 25.62 10.25
CA PRO A 21 18.75 26.89 9.58
C PRO A 21 19.31 26.84 8.17
N THR A 22 18.48 27.19 7.19
CA THR A 22 18.90 27.32 5.79
C THR A 22 19.96 28.43 5.69
N PRO A 23 21.15 28.17 5.12
CA PRO A 23 22.15 29.20 4.87
C PRO A 23 21.53 30.38 4.09
N GLU A 24 21.82 31.63 4.48
CA GLU A 24 21.25 32.81 3.81
C GLU A 24 21.48 32.75 2.29
N GLY A 25 20.39 32.68 1.53
CA GLY A 25 20.41 32.58 0.07
C GLY A 25 20.14 31.18 -0.52
N SER A 26 19.93 30.15 0.31
CA SER A 26 19.50 28.82 -0.15
C SER A 26 18.03 28.57 0.13
N GLN A 27 17.35 27.83 -0.76
CA GLN A 27 15.97 27.41 -0.53
C GLN A 27 15.95 26.30 0.55
N PRO A 28 14.97 26.28 1.48
CA PRO A 28 14.82 25.18 2.42
C PRO A 28 14.64 23.86 1.67
N LEU A 29 15.19 22.78 2.23
CA LEU A 29 15.03 21.43 1.67
C LEU A 29 13.55 21.03 1.67
N SER A 30 13.08 20.46 0.56
CA SER A 30 11.72 19.90 0.49
C SER A 30 11.60 18.67 1.40
N GLU A 31 10.38 18.39 1.87
CA GLU A 31 10.07 17.16 2.61
C GLU A 31 10.48 15.90 1.85
N ASP A 32 10.33 15.91 0.51
CA ASP A 32 10.77 14.82 -0.36
C ASP A 32 12.29 14.64 -0.37
N GLU A 33 13.05 15.75 -0.39
CA GLU A 33 14.52 15.72 -0.34
C GLU A 33 15.06 15.27 1.02
N ILE A 34 14.33 15.58 2.10
CA ILE A 34 14.64 15.11 3.45
C ILE A 34 14.35 13.61 3.55
N CYS A 35 13.21 13.15 3.01
CA CYS A 35 12.87 11.73 2.93
C CYS A 35 13.91 10.95 2.13
N ASP A 36 14.32 11.44 0.97
CA ASP A 36 15.36 10.80 0.15
C ASP A 36 16.74 10.76 0.84
N GLN A 37 17.07 11.73 1.69
CA GLN A 37 18.32 11.72 2.46
C GLN A 37 18.28 10.74 3.65
N VAL A 38 17.15 10.68 4.36
CA VAL A 38 17.00 9.82 5.55
C VAL A 38 16.72 8.36 5.16
N LEU A 39 15.84 8.13 4.19
CA LEU A 39 15.40 6.80 3.75
C LEU A 39 16.23 6.27 2.58
N GLY A 40 17.05 7.12 1.96
CA GLY A 40 17.79 6.84 0.74
C GLY A 40 16.97 7.19 -0.52
N ARG A 41 17.66 7.70 -1.54
CA ARG A 41 17.04 8.06 -2.82
C ARG A 41 16.41 6.83 -3.45
N GLN A 42 15.10 6.89 -3.71
CA GLN A 42 14.39 5.78 -4.33
C GLN A 42 15.08 5.40 -5.68
N PRO A 43 15.55 4.15 -5.86
CA PRO A 43 16.05 3.71 -7.15
C PRO A 43 14.92 3.82 -8.18
N GLY A 44 15.23 4.27 -9.38
CA GLY A 44 14.27 4.59 -10.44
C GLY A 44 13.45 3.38 -10.95
N TYR A 45 12.94 3.49 -12.19
CA TYR A 45 11.88 2.61 -12.66
C TYR A 45 12.20 1.10 -12.56
N SER A 46 11.53 0.39 -11.65
CA SER A 46 11.70 -1.04 -11.42
C SER A 46 10.53 -1.79 -12.07
N LYS A 47 10.80 -2.36 -13.26
CA LYS A 47 9.79 -3.04 -14.09
C LYS A 47 9.18 -4.23 -13.34
N GLY A 48 7.85 -4.22 -13.20
CA GLY A 48 7.10 -5.28 -12.50
C GLY A 48 6.97 -5.09 -10.98
N LEU A 49 7.67 -4.11 -10.40
CA LEU A 49 7.57 -3.78 -8.97
C LEU A 49 6.97 -2.38 -8.71
N GLY A 50 6.69 -1.60 -9.76
CA GLY A 50 5.87 -0.38 -9.64
C GLY A 50 6.60 0.85 -9.07
N TRP A 51 7.93 0.87 -9.07
CA TRP A 51 8.69 2.04 -8.63
C TRP A 51 9.19 2.82 -9.84
N GLY A 52 9.32 4.15 -9.74
CA GLY A 52 9.87 5.11 -10.73
C GLY A 52 8.92 5.63 -11.82
N PRO A 53 9.27 6.72 -12.54
CA PRO A 53 8.37 7.38 -13.48
C PRO A 53 7.94 6.48 -14.63
N LYS A 54 6.63 6.51 -14.89
CA LYS A 54 5.88 5.61 -15.77
C LYS A 54 6.50 5.52 -17.18
N PRO A 55 6.71 4.32 -17.74
CA PRO A 55 7.05 4.18 -19.14
C PRO A 55 5.85 4.57 -20.01
N GLU A 56 6.07 5.52 -20.92
CA GLU A 56 5.12 5.92 -21.97
C GLU A 56 4.63 4.67 -22.74
N ALA A 57 3.31 4.52 -22.79
CA ALA A 57 2.63 3.29 -23.18
C ALA A 57 2.81 3.00 -24.68
N ARG A 58 3.55 1.93 -25.00
CA ARG A 58 3.53 1.34 -26.33
C ARG A 58 2.32 0.41 -26.43
N LYS A 59 1.39 0.72 -27.34
CA LYS A 59 0.21 -0.09 -27.64
C LYS A 59 0.65 -1.53 -27.93
N MET A 60 0.19 -2.49 -27.12
CA MET A 60 0.37 -3.91 -27.41
C MET A 60 -0.97 -4.63 -27.27
N THR A 61 -1.37 -5.22 -28.40
CA THR A 61 -2.58 -5.99 -28.66
C THR A 61 -2.81 -7.08 -27.62
N SER A 62 -4.03 -7.16 -27.10
CA SER A 62 -4.47 -8.16 -26.11
C SER A 62 -4.24 -9.59 -26.59
N ALA A 63 -3.30 -10.30 -25.98
CA ALA A 63 -3.26 -11.76 -26.01
C ALA A 63 -4.07 -12.27 -24.81
N ARG A 64 -5.33 -12.67 -25.08
CA ARG A 64 -6.25 -13.25 -24.09
C ARG A 64 -5.67 -14.57 -23.60
N SER A 65 -4.99 -14.53 -22.45
CA SER A 65 -4.57 -15.74 -21.73
C SER A 65 -5.75 -16.25 -20.91
N SER A 66 -6.11 -17.52 -21.15
CA SER A 66 -7.18 -18.25 -20.48
C SER A 66 -6.89 -18.37 -18.99
N SER A 67 -7.74 -17.78 -18.14
CA SER A 67 -7.63 -17.84 -16.69
C SER A 67 -8.85 -18.61 -16.15
N THR A 68 -8.71 -19.93 -15.99
CA THR A 68 -9.75 -20.79 -15.39
C THR A 68 -9.89 -20.59 -13.87
N SER A 69 -9.01 -19.80 -13.23
CA SER A 69 -9.03 -19.56 -11.79
C SER A 69 -9.91 -18.38 -11.35
N CYS A 70 -10.24 -17.45 -12.25
CA CYS A 70 -11.05 -16.27 -11.92
C CYS A 70 -12.52 -16.66 -11.62
N SER A 71 -13.06 -17.63 -12.38
CA SER A 71 -14.44 -18.11 -12.22
C SER A 71 -14.68 -18.88 -10.91
N GLN A 72 -13.67 -19.60 -10.41
CA GLN A 72 -13.77 -20.33 -9.14
C GLN A 72 -13.74 -19.41 -7.92
N SER A 73 -13.10 -18.25 -8.03
CA SER A 73 -13.04 -17.27 -6.94
C SER A 73 -14.40 -16.63 -6.72
N THR A 74 -15.06 -16.21 -7.80
CA THR A 74 -16.39 -15.58 -7.75
C THR A 74 -17.47 -16.54 -7.24
N GLU A 75 -17.40 -17.83 -7.59
CA GLU A 75 -18.37 -18.82 -7.09
C GLU A 75 -18.24 -19.06 -5.57
N ARG A 76 -17.00 -19.11 -5.06
CA ARG A 76 -16.75 -19.22 -3.62
C ARG A 76 -17.17 -17.97 -2.85
N GLU A 77 -16.97 -16.80 -3.43
CA GLU A 77 -17.40 -15.52 -2.84
C GLU A 77 -18.93 -15.46 -2.70
N ILE A 78 -19.67 -15.85 -3.75
CA ILE A 78 -21.14 -15.91 -3.72
C ILE A 78 -21.64 -16.92 -2.67
N GLN A 79 -21.01 -18.10 -2.56
CA GLN A 79 -21.37 -19.09 -1.53
C GLN A 79 -21.14 -18.59 -0.11
N LEU A 80 -20.04 -17.85 0.11
CA LEU A 80 -19.74 -17.29 1.43
C LEU A 80 -20.74 -16.19 1.79
N GLN A 81 -21.11 -15.35 0.84
CA GLN A 81 -22.11 -14.29 1.04
C GLN A 81 -23.47 -14.88 1.45
N ALA A 82 -23.95 -15.91 0.74
CA ALA A 82 -25.22 -16.57 1.06
C ALA A 82 -25.25 -17.20 2.46
N LYS A 83 -24.14 -17.81 2.90
CA LYS A 83 -24.02 -18.38 4.25
C LYS A 83 -24.03 -17.32 5.34
N LEU A 84 -23.48 -16.13 5.06
CA LEU A 84 -23.49 -15.03 6.00
C LEU A 84 -24.91 -14.49 6.19
N ASP A 85 -25.65 -14.33 5.10
CA ASP A 85 -27.03 -13.84 5.11
C ASP A 85 -27.96 -14.81 5.86
N GLU A 86 -27.81 -16.13 5.62
CA GLU A 86 -28.57 -17.16 6.35
C GLU A 86 -28.28 -17.14 7.86
N ALA A 87 -27.01 -16.96 8.25
CA ALA A 87 -26.64 -16.91 9.66
C ALA A 87 -27.22 -15.67 10.37
N LEU A 88 -27.27 -14.54 9.67
CA LEU A 88 -27.87 -13.31 10.20
C LEU A 88 -29.38 -13.48 10.41
N GLU A 89 -30.09 -14.07 9.45
CA GLU A 89 -31.53 -14.31 9.56
C GLU A 89 -31.86 -15.23 10.74
N ARG A 90 -31.05 -16.28 10.96
CA ARG A 90 -31.18 -17.16 12.14
C ARG A 90 -30.98 -16.43 13.46
N ILE A 91 -30.05 -15.48 13.52
CA ILE A 91 -29.81 -14.67 14.72
C ILE A 91 -30.98 -13.73 14.97
N GLU A 92 -31.50 -13.06 13.93
CA GLU A 92 -32.68 -12.19 14.05
C GLU A 92 -33.92 -12.97 14.50
N GLU A 93 -34.13 -14.17 13.96
CA GLU A 93 -35.22 -15.04 14.37
C GLU A 93 -35.10 -15.49 15.84
N LEU A 94 -33.88 -15.77 16.31
CA LEU A 94 -33.61 -16.08 17.72
C LEU A 94 -33.94 -14.89 18.63
N ILE A 95 -33.59 -13.68 18.20
CA ILE A 95 -33.87 -12.44 18.95
C ILE A 95 -35.37 -12.14 18.97
N ARG A 96 -36.11 -12.40 17.87
CA ARG A 96 -37.56 -12.17 17.79
C ARG A 96 -38.39 -13.21 18.56
N ASN A 97 -37.86 -14.41 18.81
CA ASN A 97 -38.53 -15.49 19.55
C ASN A 97 -38.24 -15.47 21.06
N HIS A 98 -37.58 -14.43 21.58
CA HIS A 98 -37.39 -14.16 23.00
C HIS A 98 -38.21 -12.94 23.42
#